data_AF-A0A3L6SR07-F1
#
_entry.id   AF-A0A3L6SR07-F1
#
_cell.length_a   1.000
_cell.length_b   1.000
_cell.length_c   1.000
_cell.angle_alpha   90.00
_cell.angle_beta   90.00
_cell.angle_gamma   90.00
#
_symmetry.space_group_name_H-M   'P 1'
#
loop_
_entity.id
_entity.type
_entity.pdbx_description
1 polymer ?
#
loop_
_entity_poly.entity_id
_entity_poly.type
_entity_poly.pdbx_seq_one_letter_code
_entity_poly.pdbx_strand_id
1 'polypeptide(L)'
;MFAAPMLASVHMYQNNLSGRLPATLGAAPSLSDLRIFSNQLSGPLLPEFGKNCLLQFLDTSDNRLSGPIPATLCASGKLKHLMLLDNEFEGAIPVELGQCRTLTRVRLSNNRLSGSVPPKFWGLPGVYLLELRGNALSGTVDPAIAGAQNLSKLLLQDNRVTGALPAKLGTLANLQEFKASNNCFSGPLPPSLANLSLLDNLDLSHNSFSGEIPRDFGRLKKLSQLYLSDNHLSGNVPPELGEIIEMNSLDLSNNELSGQCRLYKISAAELDDEKSSWVLTSYHKVDFSEREIVNCLDESNVIGQGGAGKVYKAVVGPQEYGAKVADFGVAKTIGDDPATMSIIAGSCGYTAPEYAYTLHVAEKSDIYSFGVVMLELVTGMKPMAPEIGEMDLVTWVSATIEQNGLESVLEQTLAEQLKDEMCKVLKIALMCVSNLPVSRPPMRAVVTMLLEVKEENKPKLKVAPLAV
;
A
#
# COMPACT_ATOMS: atom_id res chain seq x y z
N MET A 1 -0.66 40.39 24.56
CA MET A 1 -2.00 40.54 23.96
C MET A 1 -1.80 40.83 22.49
N PHE A 2 -1.89 39.81 21.63
CA PHE A 2 -1.66 39.97 20.18
C PHE A 2 -3.00 40.38 19.56
N ALA A 3 -3.29 41.68 19.50
CA ALA A 3 -4.51 42.21 18.90
C ALA A 3 -4.27 42.47 17.42
N ALA A 4 -4.38 41.42 16.61
CA ALA A 4 -4.24 41.49 15.15
C ALA A 4 -5.61 41.19 14.51
N PRO A 5 -6.55 42.16 14.49
CA PRO A 5 -7.93 41.92 14.04
C PRO A 5 -8.02 41.56 12.55
N MET A 6 -7.06 42.03 11.75
CA MET A 6 -6.95 41.74 10.32
C MET A 6 -6.16 40.46 10.02
N LEU A 7 -5.75 39.71 11.04
CA LEU A 7 -4.95 38.50 10.87
C LEU A 7 -5.79 37.40 10.21
N ALA A 8 -5.54 37.17 8.92
CA ALA A 8 -6.32 36.24 8.12
C ALA A 8 -5.70 34.84 8.02
N SER A 9 -4.37 34.77 8.12
CA SER A 9 -3.60 33.54 8.00
C SER A 9 -2.51 33.47 9.07
N VAL A 10 -2.35 32.31 9.69
CA VAL A 10 -1.30 32.01 10.66
C VAL A 10 -0.65 30.70 10.29
N HIS A 11 0.60 30.76 9.84
CA HIS A 11 1.42 29.61 9.47
C HIS A 11 2.65 29.57 10.39
N MET A 12 2.70 28.60 11.29
CA MET A 12 3.78 28.41 12.28
C MET A 12 4.23 26.94 12.36
N TYR A 13 3.96 26.17 11.30
CA TYR A 13 4.22 24.73 11.27
C TYR A 13 5.71 24.38 11.20
N GLN A 14 6.08 23.13 11.52
CA GLN A 14 7.47 22.61 11.49
C GLN A 14 8.44 23.43 12.34
N ASN A 15 8.09 23.62 13.61
CA ASN A 15 8.91 24.36 14.57
C ASN A 15 8.95 23.62 15.92
N ASN A 16 9.61 24.21 16.90
CA ASN A 16 9.69 23.67 18.26
C ASN A 16 8.81 24.48 19.25
N LEU A 17 7.72 25.09 18.76
CA LEU A 17 6.85 25.93 19.59
C LEU A 17 6.12 25.08 20.62
N SER A 18 6.06 25.57 21.85
CA SER A 18 5.41 24.88 22.97
C SER A 18 4.46 25.81 23.72
N GLY A 19 3.68 25.23 24.64
CA GLY A 19 2.66 25.94 25.40
C GLY A 19 1.30 25.94 24.70
N ARG A 20 0.37 26.75 25.22
CA ARG A 20 -1.02 26.78 24.79
C ARG A 20 -1.27 27.81 23.70
N LEU A 21 -2.28 27.57 22.87
CA LEU A 21 -2.78 28.59 21.95
C LEU A 21 -3.33 29.80 22.71
N PRO A 22 -2.92 31.04 22.36
CA PRO A 22 -3.38 32.22 23.05
C PRO A 22 -4.85 32.48 22.73
N ALA A 23 -5.67 32.77 23.75
CA ALA A 23 -7.10 33.01 23.60
C ALA A 23 -7.44 34.11 22.57
N THR A 24 -6.54 35.09 22.38
CA THR A 24 -6.69 36.16 21.39
C THR A 24 -6.79 35.64 19.95
N LEU A 25 -6.22 34.47 19.65
CA LEU A 25 -6.30 33.86 18.32
C LEU A 25 -7.74 33.42 17.99
N GLY A 26 -8.49 32.95 18.99
CA GLY A 26 -9.90 32.58 18.85
C GLY A 26 -10.85 33.77 18.70
N ALA A 27 -10.35 35.00 18.90
CA ALA A 27 -11.12 36.24 18.76
C ALA A 27 -10.80 37.00 17.47
N ALA A 28 -9.89 36.50 16.62
CA ALA A 28 -9.50 37.17 15.39
C ALA A 28 -10.57 36.99 14.29
N PRO A 29 -11.32 38.04 13.89
CA PRO A 29 -12.49 37.88 13.02
C PRO A 29 -12.13 37.49 11.59
N SER A 30 -10.97 37.91 11.10
CA SER A 30 -10.51 37.62 9.75
C SER A 30 -9.83 36.25 9.61
N LEU A 31 -9.56 35.55 10.71
CA LEU A 31 -8.78 34.32 10.67
C LEU A 31 -9.51 33.23 9.89
N SER A 32 -8.86 32.75 8.82
CA SER A 32 -9.42 31.80 7.87
C SER A 32 -8.50 30.60 7.60
N ASP A 33 -7.19 30.76 7.75
CA ASP A 33 -6.20 29.71 7.56
C ASP A 33 -5.29 29.64 8.80
N LEU A 34 -5.34 28.52 9.53
CA LEU A 34 -4.52 28.26 10.70
C LEU A 34 -3.76 26.95 10.51
N ARG A 35 -2.44 27.04 10.34
CA ARG A 35 -1.53 25.89 10.18
C ARG A 35 -0.40 25.95 11.18
N ILE A 36 -0.46 25.08 12.16
CA ILE A 36 0.47 25.04 13.31
C ILE A 36 1.04 23.64 13.52
N PHE A 37 0.95 22.78 12.51
CA PHE A 37 1.33 21.38 12.59
C PHE A 37 2.83 21.16 12.86
N SER A 38 3.21 19.97 13.33
CA SER A 38 4.59 19.59 13.67
C SER A 38 5.24 20.59 14.64
N ASN A 39 4.71 20.65 15.86
CA ASN A 39 5.19 21.46 16.98
C ASN A 39 5.00 20.70 18.32
N GLN A 40 5.19 21.38 19.45
CA GLN A 40 4.93 20.85 20.81
C GLN A 40 3.80 21.60 21.53
N LEU A 41 2.84 22.16 20.77
CA LEU A 41 1.72 22.92 21.36
C LEU A 41 0.81 21.98 22.15
N SER A 42 0.27 22.47 23.26
CA SER A 42 -0.51 21.67 24.19
C SER A 42 -1.78 22.36 24.68
N GLY A 43 -2.64 21.58 25.35
CA GLY A 43 -3.92 22.04 25.85
C GLY A 43 -5.01 22.06 24.77
N PRO A 44 -6.21 22.56 25.12
CA PRO A 44 -7.35 22.44 24.23
C PRO A 44 -7.35 23.45 23.09
N LEU A 45 -8.01 23.07 21.99
CA LEU A 45 -8.45 24.03 21.00
C LEU A 45 -9.44 25.02 21.62
N LEU A 46 -9.39 26.26 21.14
CA LEU A 46 -10.22 27.32 21.68
C LEU A 46 -11.69 27.07 21.29
N PRO A 47 -12.64 27.13 22.24
CA PRO A 47 -14.06 26.89 21.97
C PRO A 47 -14.69 27.96 21.07
N GLU A 48 -14.03 29.10 20.88
CA GLU A 48 -14.49 30.17 19.99
C GLU A 48 -14.12 29.96 18.51
N PHE A 49 -13.27 28.97 18.21
CA PHE A 49 -12.90 28.67 16.82
C PHE A 49 -14.13 28.28 15.99
N GLY A 50 -14.23 28.87 14.80
CA GLY A 50 -15.35 28.71 13.87
C GLY A 50 -16.59 29.54 14.20
N LYS A 51 -16.71 30.04 15.44
CA LYS A 51 -17.80 30.95 15.86
C LYS A 51 -17.47 32.41 15.59
N ASN A 52 -16.30 32.86 16.02
CA ASN A 52 -15.87 34.25 15.86
C ASN A 52 -14.96 34.47 14.64
N CYS A 53 -14.55 33.39 13.98
CA CYS A 53 -13.63 33.41 12.85
C CYS A 53 -14.15 32.57 11.68
N LEU A 54 -13.80 32.99 10.47
CA LEU A 54 -14.23 32.36 9.22
C LEU A 54 -13.27 31.24 8.79
N LEU A 55 -12.97 30.32 9.71
CA LEU A 55 -12.02 29.24 9.46
C LEU A 55 -12.43 28.40 8.25
N GLN A 56 -11.52 28.32 7.28
CA GLN A 56 -11.60 27.46 6.10
C GLN A 56 -10.60 26.31 6.20
N PHE A 57 -9.42 26.57 6.74
CA PHE A 57 -8.34 25.60 6.86
C PHE A 57 -7.84 25.59 8.30
N LEU A 58 -7.94 24.42 8.93
CA LEU A 58 -7.38 24.17 10.25
C LEU A 58 -6.49 22.94 10.17
N ASP A 59 -5.19 23.15 10.38
CA ASP A 59 -4.21 22.08 10.50
C ASP A 59 -3.39 22.24 11.77
N THR A 60 -3.65 21.36 12.73
CA THR A 60 -2.99 21.33 14.04
C THR A 60 -2.28 20.00 14.27
N SER A 61 -2.00 19.26 13.21
CA SER A 61 -1.47 17.89 13.27
C SER A 61 -0.11 17.82 13.95
N ASP A 62 0.31 16.65 14.45
CA ASP A 62 1.62 16.44 15.08
C ASP A 62 1.91 17.46 16.20
N ASN A 63 1.09 17.44 17.26
CA ASN A 63 1.23 18.29 18.44
C ASN A 63 0.82 17.50 19.70
N ARG A 64 0.69 18.18 20.85
CA ARG A 64 0.18 17.63 22.11
C ARG A 64 -1.15 18.28 22.51
N LEU A 65 -1.95 18.72 21.54
CA LEU A 65 -3.24 19.35 21.80
C LEU A 65 -4.22 18.30 22.33
N SER A 66 -5.02 18.68 23.31
CA SER A 66 -5.87 17.77 24.08
C SER A 66 -7.29 18.29 24.24
N GLY A 67 -8.13 17.59 25.01
CA GLY A 67 -9.51 17.99 25.24
C GLY A 67 -10.42 17.72 24.03
N PRO A 68 -11.69 18.16 24.08
CA PRO A 68 -12.67 17.86 23.04
C PRO A 68 -12.47 18.70 21.78
N ILE A 69 -12.86 18.14 20.64
CA ILE A 69 -13.02 18.90 19.39
C ILE A 69 -14.15 19.93 19.60
N PRO A 70 -13.93 21.24 19.40
CA PRO A 70 -14.99 22.23 19.59
C PRO A 70 -16.14 22.06 18.60
N ALA A 71 -17.37 21.98 19.11
CA ALA A 71 -18.60 21.89 18.31
C ALA A 71 -18.80 23.09 17.37
N THR A 72 -18.21 24.23 17.73
CA THR A 72 -18.28 25.51 17.03
C THR A 72 -17.40 25.60 15.79
N LEU A 73 -16.52 24.63 15.53
CA LEU A 73 -15.51 24.70 14.45
C LEU A 73 -16.08 25.02 13.07
N CYS A 74 -17.32 24.60 12.79
CA CYS A 74 -18.01 24.92 11.54
C CYS A 74 -19.24 25.82 11.72
N ALA A 75 -19.35 26.56 12.82
CA ALA A 75 -20.48 27.48 13.04
C ALA A 75 -20.59 28.56 11.95
N SER A 76 -19.46 29.00 11.36
CA SER A 76 -19.45 29.93 10.23
C SER A 76 -19.78 29.28 8.87
N GLY A 77 -19.87 27.95 8.79
CA GLY A 77 -20.18 27.21 7.56
C GLY A 77 -19.09 27.30 6.48
N LYS A 78 -17.87 27.72 6.82
CA LYS A 78 -16.78 27.92 5.85
C LYS A 78 -15.69 26.85 5.89
N LEU A 79 -15.69 25.97 6.89
CA LEU A 79 -14.61 25.00 7.12
C LEU A 79 -14.54 23.96 5.98
N LYS A 80 -13.38 23.89 5.32
CA LYS A 80 -13.11 22.97 4.21
C LYS A 80 -12.20 21.83 4.66
N HIS A 81 -11.09 22.16 5.32
CA HIS A 81 -10.11 21.17 5.77
C HIS A 81 -10.00 21.19 7.30
N LEU A 82 -10.21 20.03 7.90
CA LEU A 82 -10.02 19.78 9.32
C LEU A 82 -8.96 18.68 9.48
N MET A 83 -7.76 19.09 9.91
CA MET A 83 -6.61 18.20 10.08
C MET A 83 -6.11 18.30 11.53
N LEU A 84 -6.40 17.26 12.31
CA LEU A 84 -6.11 17.17 13.75
C LEU A 84 -5.27 15.93 14.09
N LEU A 85 -4.55 15.37 13.11
CA LEU A 85 -3.87 14.08 13.27
C LEU A 85 -2.84 14.12 14.39
N ASP A 86 -2.55 12.98 15.00
CA ASP A 86 -1.36 12.81 15.86
C ASP A 86 -1.34 13.84 17.01
N ASN A 87 -2.38 13.78 17.85
CA ASN A 87 -2.60 14.64 18.99
C ASN A 87 -3.24 13.83 20.14
N GLU A 88 -3.71 14.52 21.19
CA GLU A 88 -4.37 13.94 22.36
C GLU A 88 -5.85 14.34 22.45
N PHE A 89 -6.52 14.64 21.34
CA PHE A 89 -7.94 15.01 21.35
C PHE A 89 -8.80 13.86 21.87
N GLU A 90 -9.76 14.18 22.72
CA GLU A 90 -10.59 13.21 23.44
C GLU A 90 -12.09 13.51 23.27
N GLY A 91 -12.94 12.62 23.80
CA GLY A 91 -14.39 12.74 23.69
C GLY A 91 -14.92 12.40 22.30
N ALA A 92 -16.17 12.77 22.04
CA ALA A 92 -16.87 12.44 20.80
C ALA A 92 -16.62 13.45 19.68
N ILE A 93 -16.77 12.98 18.43
CA ILE A 93 -16.88 13.87 17.28
C ILE A 93 -18.18 14.67 17.42
N PRO A 94 -18.15 16.01 17.48
CA PRO A 94 -19.35 16.82 17.67
C PRO A 94 -20.39 16.62 16.55
N VAL A 95 -21.66 16.49 16.93
CA VAL A 95 -22.77 16.29 16.00
C VAL A 95 -22.96 17.48 15.05
N GLU A 96 -22.57 18.68 15.49
CA GLU A 96 -22.60 19.93 14.75
C GLU A 96 -21.73 19.87 13.49
N LEU A 97 -20.61 19.14 13.53
CA LEU A 97 -19.75 18.95 12.35
C LEU A 97 -20.48 18.19 11.23
N GLY A 98 -21.49 17.37 11.56
CA GLY A 98 -22.36 16.72 10.57
C GLY A 98 -23.24 17.68 9.76
N GLN A 99 -23.26 18.97 10.12
CA GLN A 99 -23.95 20.02 9.36
C GLN A 99 -23.00 20.77 8.42
N CYS A 100 -21.70 20.50 8.50
CA CYS A 100 -20.66 21.23 7.79
C CYS A 100 -20.51 20.77 6.33
N ARG A 101 -21.45 21.17 5.47
CA ARG A 101 -21.49 20.77 4.04
C ARG A 101 -20.28 21.25 3.23
N THR A 102 -19.49 22.18 3.75
CA THR A 102 -18.29 22.72 3.12
C THR A 102 -17.04 21.87 3.35
N LEU A 103 -17.08 20.90 4.27
CA LEU A 103 -15.96 20.00 4.49
C LEU A 103 -15.68 19.15 3.26
N THR A 104 -14.40 19.09 2.91
CA THR A 104 -13.87 18.27 1.83
C THR A 104 -12.82 17.28 2.32
N ARG A 105 -12.01 17.67 3.32
CA ARG A 105 -10.93 16.86 3.87
C ARG A 105 -11.02 16.80 5.38
N VAL A 106 -11.19 15.60 5.93
CA VAL A 106 -11.23 15.38 7.38
C VAL A 106 -10.22 14.32 7.77
N ARG A 107 -9.27 14.70 8.62
CA ARG A 107 -8.22 13.80 9.13
C ARG A 107 -8.10 13.97 10.64
N LEU A 108 -8.53 12.96 11.38
CA LEU A 108 -8.61 12.93 12.84
C LEU A 108 -7.83 11.74 13.42
N SER A 109 -6.91 11.16 12.65
CA SER A 109 -6.23 9.93 13.04
C SER A 109 -5.34 10.09 14.27
N ASN A 110 -5.05 8.99 14.94
CA ASN A 110 -4.10 8.89 16.05
C ASN A 110 -4.41 9.91 17.16
N ASN A 111 -5.59 9.78 17.74
CA ASN A 111 -6.07 10.59 18.85
C ASN A 111 -6.76 9.66 19.89
N ARG A 112 -7.42 10.25 20.89
CA ARG A 112 -8.19 9.54 21.92
C ARG A 112 -9.71 9.74 21.74
N LEU A 113 -10.16 9.98 20.50
CA LEU A 113 -11.58 10.20 20.21
C LEU A 113 -12.37 8.92 20.50
N SER A 114 -13.59 9.07 21.00
CA SER A 114 -14.42 7.97 21.47
C SER A 114 -15.89 8.17 21.14
N GLY A 115 -16.71 7.15 21.39
CA GLY A 115 -18.14 7.19 21.06
C GLY A 115 -18.41 7.02 19.57
N SER A 116 -19.69 7.13 19.19
CA SER A 116 -20.12 6.90 17.81
C SER A 116 -19.88 8.10 16.90
N VAL A 117 -19.47 7.84 15.66
CA VAL A 117 -19.46 8.85 14.60
C VAL A 117 -20.91 9.29 14.31
N PRO A 118 -21.23 10.59 14.37
CA PRO A 118 -22.60 11.07 14.20
C PRO A 118 -23.19 10.69 12.82
N PRO A 119 -24.48 10.26 12.73
CA PRO A 119 -25.10 9.84 11.47
C PRO A 119 -24.91 10.80 10.30
N LYS A 120 -25.17 12.10 10.51
CA LYS A 120 -25.04 13.12 9.45
C LYS A 120 -23.60 13.35 9.00
N PHE A 121 -22.62 13.05 9.86
CA PHE A 121 -21.20 13.21 9.55
C PHE A 121 -20.73 12.18 8.53
N TRP A 122 -21.27 10.95 8.58
CA TRP A 122 -21.02 9.93 7.56
C TRP A 122 -21.43 10.37 6.16
N GLY A 123 -22.52 11.13 6.05
CA GLY A 123 -23.15 11.53 4.78
C GLY A 123 -22.77 12.90 4.24
N LEU A 124 -21.66 13.49 4.70
CA LEU A 124 -21.25 14.82 4.23
C LEU A 124 -20.89 14.80 2.74
N PRO A 125 -21.61 15.56 1.87
CA PRO A 125 -21.56 15.35 0.43
C PRO A 125 -20.25 15.82 -0.23
N GLY A 126 -19.55 16.77 0.39
CA GLY A 126 -18.30 17.33 -0.15
C GLY A 126 -17.05 16.56 0.25
N VAL A 127 -17.13 15.65 1.22
CA VAL A 127 -15.96 14.97 1.79
C VAL A 127 -15.43 13.94 0.81
N TYR A 128 -14.16 14.11 0.41
CA TYR A 128 -13.44 13.13 -0.44
C TYR A 128 -12.48 12.24 0.36
N LEU A 129 -11.96 12.74 1.48
CA LEU A 129 -11.09 11.99 2.40
C LEU A 129 -11.66 12.08 3.81
N LEU A 130 -12.02 10.93 4.36
CA LEU A 130 -12.40 10.74 5.75
C LEU A 130 -11.43 9.77 6.41
N GLU A 131 -10.55 10.29 7.27
CA GLU A 131 -9.53 9.53 7.96
C GLU A 131 -9.70 9.64 9.47
N LEU A 132 -10.08 8.52 10.10
CA LEU A 132 -10.42 8.39 11.53
C LEU A 132 -9.56 7.34 12.24
N ARG A 133 -8.55 6.79 11.57
CA ARG A 133 -7.69 5.69 12.04
C ARG A 133 -7.11 5.94 13.44
N GLY A 134 -6.94 4.89 14.25
CA GLY A 134 -6.17 4.99 15.49
C GLY A 134 -6.86 5.84 16.55
N ASN A 135 -8.11 5.51 16.85
CA ASN A 135 -8.92 6.15 17.89
C ASN A 135 -9.66 5.08 18.69
N ALA A 136 -10.54 5.48 19.61
CA ALA A 136 -11.46 4.61 20.34
C ALA A 136 -12.92 4.77 19.87
N LEU A 137 -13.14 5.10 18.59
CA LEU A 137 -14.48 5.29 18.03
C LEU A 137 -15.25 3.97 18.04
N SER A 138 -16.55 4.04 18.35
CA SER A 138 -17.44 2.89 18.49
C SER A 138 -18.75 3.08 17.71
N GLY A 139 -19.72 2.21 17.92
CA GLY A 139 -20.99 2.24 17.16
C GLY A 139 -20.82 1.71 15.74
N THR A 140 -21.79 1.99 14.87
CA THR A 140 -21.85 1.43 13.51
C THR A 140 -21.58 2.48 12.44
N VAL A 141 -21.22 2.04 11.22
CA VAL A 141 -21.26 2.90 10.03
C VAL A 141 -22.73 3.17 9.68
N ASP A 142 -23.17 4.43 9.75
CA ASP A 142 -24.57 4.79 9.53
C ASP A 142 -24.93 4.72 8.03
N PRO A 143 -26.11 4.21 7.63
CA PRO A 143 -26.57 4.21 6.25
C PRO A 143 -26.62 5.59 5.57
N ALA A 144 -26.64 6.69 6.35
CA ALA A 144 -26.48 8.06 5.87
C ALA A 144 -25.17 8.27 5.09
N ILE A 145 -24.17 7.38 5.21
CA ILE A 145 -22.96 7.39 4.40
C ILE A 145 -23.23 7.46 2.90
N ALA A 146 -24.39 6.96 2.43
CA ALA A 146 -24.83 7.14 1.05
C ALA A 146 -24.93 8.61 0.60
N GLY A 147 -24.95 9.59 1.50
CA GLY A 147 -24.88 11.01 1.17
C GLY A 147 -23.50 11.50 0.74
N ALA A 148 -22.42 10.80 1.09
CA ALA A 148 -21.03 11.20 0.84
C ALA A 148 -20.57 10.88 -0.59
N GLN A 149 -21.25 11.46 -1.58
CA GLN A 149 -21.07 11.14 -3.00
C GLN A 149 -19.66 11.42 -3.55
N ASN A 150 -18.90 12.32 -2.91
CA ASN A 150 -17.53 12.61 -3.31
C ASN A 150 -16.48 11.74 -2.60
N LEU A 151 -16.88 10.84 -1.71
CA LEU A 151 -15.96 10.07 -0.89
C LEU A 151 -15.09 9.17 -1.75
N SER A 152 -13.77 9.37 -1.66
CA SER A 152 -12.75 8.63 -2.39
C SER A 152 -11.93 7.75 -1.46
N LYS A 153 -11.66 8.22 -0.25
CA LYS A 153 -10.87 7.49 0.76
C LYS A 153 -11.60 7.46 2.10
N LEU A 154 -11.85 6.25 2.58
CA LEU A 154 -12.44 5.99 3.90
C LEU A 154 -11.47 5.13 4.72
N LEU A 155 -10.85 5.75 5.73
CA LEU A 155 -9.82 5.13 6.56
C LEU A 155 -10.31 5.08 8.01
N LEU A 156 -10.68 3.89 8.49
CA LEU A 156 -11.29 3.62 9.79
C LEU A 156 -10.48 2.64 10.65
N GLN A 157 -9.27 2.27 10.23
CA GLN A 157 -8.50 1.22 10.88
C GLN A 157 -8.24 1.52 12.36
N ASP A 158 -7.96 0.49 13.15
CA ASP A 158 -7.51 0.63 14.54
C ASP A 158 -8.53 1.44 15.39
N ASN A 159 -9.77 0.94 15.44
CA ASN A 159 -10.88 1.52 16.20
C ASN A 159 -11.71 0.41 16.88
N ARG A 160 -12.88 0.74 17.43
CA ARG A 160 -13.82 -0.19 18.07
C ARG A 160 -15.19 -0.17 17.38
N VAL A 161 -15.21 0.10 16.06
CA VAL A 161 -16.46 0.17 15.28
C VAL A 161 -17.07 -1.23 15.18
N THR A 162 -18.37 -1.33 15.36
CA THR A 162 -19.13 -2.58 15.43
C THR A 162 -20.22 -2.67 14.36
N GLY A 163 -20.90 -3.82 14.32
CA GLY A 163 -22.07 -4.06 13.48
C GLY A 163 -21.70 -4.40 12.04
N ALA A 164 -22.73 -4.58 11.20
CA ALA A 164 -22.54 -4.91 9.79
C ALA A 164 -22.24 -3.69 8.94
N LEU A 165 -21.48 -3.90 7.86
CA LEU A 165 -21.31 -2.88 6.83
C LEU A 165 -22.67 -2.62 6.15
N PRO A 166 -23.15 -1.36 6.09
CA PRO A 166 -24.42 -1.07 5.45
C PRO A 166 -24.31 -1.29 3.94
N ALA A 167 -25.31 -1.95 3.34
CA ALA A 167 -25.35 -2.14 1.88
C ALA A 167 -25.31 -0.81 1.10
N LYS A 168 -25.73 0.29 1.75
CA LYS A 168 -25.64 1.67 1.25
C LYS A 168 -24.21 2.16 1.00
N LEU A 169 -23.18 1.54 1.57
CA LEU A 169 -21.79 1.84 1.22
C LEU A 169 -21.51 1.60 -0.27
N GLY A 170 -22.18 0.60 -0.86
CA GLY A 170 -22.07 0.27 -2.29
C GLY A 170 -22.60 1.35 -3.25
N THR A 171 -23.14 2.47 -2.77
CA THR A 171 -23.57 3.59 -3.64
C THR A 171 -22.47 4.63 -3.88
N LEU A 172 -21.31 4.48 -3.25
CA LEU A 172 -20.22 5.47 -3.29
C LEU A 172 -19.33 5.28 -4.52
N ALA A 173 -19.83 5.66 -5.70
CA ALA A 173 -19.16 5.40 -6.98
C ALA A 173 -17.72 5.95 -7.10
N ASN A 174 -17.34 6.92 -6.26
CA ASN A 174 -16.01 7.53 -6.25
C ASN A 174 -15.01 6.86 -5.29
N LEU A 175 -15.45 5.87 -4.49
CA LEU A 175 -14.62 5.25 -3.46
C LEU A 175 -13.53 4.40 -4.11
N GLN A 176 -12.28 4.70 -3.76
CA GLN A 176 -11.06 4.05 -4.26
C GLN A 176 -10.35 3.26 -3.17
N GLU A 177 -10.37 3.77 -1.93
CA GLU A 177 -9.70 3.16 -0.81
C GLU A 177 -10.67 3.05 0.36
N PHE A 178 -10.91 1.81 0.80
CA PHE A 178 -11.66 1.53 2.01
C PHE A 178 -10.84 0.62 2.92
N LYS A 179 -10.38 1.17 4.04
CA LYS A 179 -9.61 0.44 5.03
C LYS A 179 -10.30 0.52 6.38
N ALA A 180 -10.66 -0.63 6.94
CA ALA A 180 -11.39 -0.77 8.18
C ALA A 180 -10.86 -1.93 9.03
N SER A 181 -9.59 -2.29 8.83
CA SER A 181 -8.93 -3.33 9.60
C SER A 181 -8.81 -3.01 11.09
N ASN A 182 -8.60 -4.04 11.92
CA ASN A 182 -8.49 -3.90 13.38
C ASN A 182 -9.71 -3.16 13.98
N ASN A 183 -10.90 -3.71 13.77
CA ASN A 183 -12.15 -3.22 14.33
C ASN A 183 -12.98 -4.39 14.87
N CYS A 184 -14.25 -4.15 15.17
CA CYS A 184 -15.19 -5.16 15.67
C CYS A 184 -16.39 -5.32 14.72
N PHE A 185 -16.20 -5.11 13.41
CA PHE A 185 -17.26 -5.31 12.43
C PHE A 185 -17.72 -6.77 12.41
N SER A 186 -19.01 -6.99 12.14
CA SER A 186 -19.60 -8.33 12.16
C SER A 186 -20.64 -8.54 11.06
N GLY A 187 -21.12 -9.77 10.91
CA GLY A 187 -22.08 -10.13 9.88
C GLY A 187 -21.44 -10.26 8.48
N PRO A 188 -22.26 -10.43 7.43
CA PRO A 188 -21.77 -10.72 6.10
C PRO A 188 -21.21 -9.50 5.36
N LEU A 189 -20.25 -9.75 4.48
CA LEU A 189 -19.80 -8.78 3.49
C LEU A 189 -20.95 -8.46 2.52
N PRO A 190 -21.38 -7.21 2.37
CA PRO A 190 -22.50 -6.89 1.50
C PRO A 190 -22.10 -7.03 0.02
N PRO A 191 -22.87 -7.78 -0.81
CA PRO A 191 -22.58 -7.91 -2.24
C PRO A 191 -22.56 -6.56 -2.98
N SER A 192 -23.25 -5.54 -2.45
CA SER A 192 -23.25 -4.20 -3.02
C SER A 192 -21.88 -3.52 -3.02
N LEU A 193 -20.90 -3.98 -2.25
CA LEU A 193 -19.51 -3.49 -2.36
C LEU A 193 -18.95 -3.68 -3.77
N ALA A 194 -19.42 -4.70 -4.50
CA ALA A 194 -19.06 -4.92 -5.89
C ALA A 194 -19.53 -3.82 -6.86
N ASN A 195 -20.35 -2.86 -6.41
CA ASN A 195 -20.74 -1.69 -7.21
C ASN A 195 -19.68 -0.58 -7.19
N LEU A 196 -18.67 -0.68 -6.32
CA LEU A 196 -17.60 0.31 -6.18
C LEU A 196 -16.55 0.11 -7.27
N SER A 197 -16.89 0.46 -8.51
CA SER A 197 -16.06 0.18 -9.70
C SER A 197 -14.68 0.87 -9.72
N LEU A 198 -14.48 1.88 -8.87
CA LEU A 198 -13.20 2.57 -8.68
C LEU A 198 -12.37 2.04 -7.51
N LEU A 199 -12.89 1.06 -6.74
CA LEU A 199 -12.22 0.52 -5.57
C LEU A 199 -10.95 -0.22 -5.99
N ASP A 200 -9.83 0.26 -5.47
CA ASP A 200 -8.47 -0.24 -5.70
C ASP A 200 -7.95 -1.00 -4.48
N ASN A 201 -8.27 -0.51 -3.27
CA ASN A 201 -7.77 -1.08 -2.03
C ASN A 201 -8.92 -1.30 -1.05
N LEU A 202 -9.14 -2.57 -0.71
CA LEU A 202 -10.10 -3.01 0.31
C LEU A 202 -9.38 -3.80 1.40
N ASP A 203 -9.30 -3.21 2.58
CA ASP A 203 -8.75 -3.87 3.78
C ASP A 203 -9.81 -3.96 4.88
N LEU A 204 -10.28 -5.18 5.12
CA LEU A 204 -11.25 -5.53 6.17
C LEU A 204 -10.66 -6.57 7.14
N SER A 205 -9.34 -6.74 7.15
CA SER A 205 -8.65 -7.71 8.00
C SER A 205 -8.88 -7.47 9.49
N HIS A 206 -8.67 -8.49 10.33
CA HIS A 206 -8.78 -8.37 11.79
C HIS A 206 -10.14 -7.79 12.24
N ASN A 207 -11.20 -8.48 11.89
CA ASN A 207 -12.58 -8.15 12.26
C ASN A 207 -13.34 -9.43 12.65
N SER A 208 -14.67 -9.36 12.74
CA SER A 208 -15.54 -10.51 13.00
C SER A 208 -16.55 -10.74 11.86
N PHE A 209 -16.17 -10.43 10.62
CA PHE A 209 -17.01 -10.69 9.44
C PHE A 209 -17.26 -12.18 9.28
N SER A 210 -18.47 -12.56 8.89
CA SER A 210 -18.90 -13.96 8.77
C SER A 210 -19.63 -14.23 7.45
N GLY A 211 -19.94 -15.50 7.18
CA GLY A 211 -20.59 -15.91 5.92
C GLY A 211 -19.61 -15.94 4.74
N GLU A 212 -20.14 -16.04 3.53
CA GLU A 212 -19.34 -16.23 2.32
C GLU A 212 -18.76 -14.92 1.77
N ILE A 213 -17.60 -15.02 1.10
CA ILE A 213 -17.09 -13.94 0.27
C ILE A 213 -18.04 -13.78 -0.95
N PRO A 214 -18.60 -12.59 -1.21
CA PRO A 214 -19.55 -12.42 -2.32
C PRO A 214 -18.91 -12.66 -3.68
N ARG A 215 -19.52 -13.53 -4.50
CA ARG A 215 -19.08 -13.80 -5.88
C ARG A 215 -19.03 -12.53 -6.74
N ASP A 216 -19.91 -11.58 -6.46
CA ASP A 216 -19.95 -10.28 -7.13
C ASP A 216 -18.63 -9.50 -7.04
N PHE A 217 -17.75 -9.80 -6.07
CA PHE A 217 -16.45 -9.12 -5.95
C PHE A 217 -15.59 -9.29 -7.21
N GLY A 218 -15.80 -10.35 -8.01
CA GLY A 218 -15.17 -10.50 -9.33
C GLY A 218 -15.41 -9.35 -10.31
N ARG A 219 -16.45 -8.52 -10.08
CA ARG A 219 -16.74 -7.31 -10.87
C ARG A 219 -15.86 -6.10 -10.53
N LEU A 220 -15.12 -6.14 -9.43
CA LEU A 220 -14.24 -5.04 -8.99
C LEU A 220 -12.95 -5.02 -9.83
N LYS A 221 -13.07 -4.68 -11.11
CA LYS A 221 -11.96 -4.81 -12.08
C LYS A 221 -10.75 -3.93 -11.79
N LYS A 222 -10.88 -2.90 -10.93
CA LYS A 222 -9.78 -2.04 -10.49
C LYS A 222 -9.14 -2.46 -9.17
N LEU A 223 -9.67 -3.48 -8.49
CA LEU A 223 -9.20 -3.88 -7.17
C LEU A 223 -7.81 -4.50 -7.27
N SER A 224 -6.83 -3.84 -6.65
CA SER A 224 -5.45 -4.29 -6.59
C SER A 224 -5.13 -5.03 -5.29
N GLN A 225 -5.70 -4.60 -4.17
CA GLN A 225 -5.46 -5.19 -2.86
C GLN A 225 -6.78 -5.59 -2.20
N LEU A 226 -6.89 -6.86 -1.82
CA LEU A 226 -8.01 -7.40 -1.07
C LEU A 226 -7.50 -8.14 0.17
N TYR A 227 -7.70 -7.54 1.33
CA TYR A 227 -7.32 -8.13 2.62
C TYR A 227 -8.56 -8.42 3.45
N LEU A 228 -8.81 -9.70 3.68
CA LEU A 228 -9.93 -10.23 4.47
C LEU A 228 -9.43 -11.17 5.59
N SER A 229 -8.13 -11.17 5.87
CA SER A 229 -7.52 -12.04 6.87
C SER A 229 -8.07 -11.83 8.29
N ASP A 230 -7.93 -12.83 9.14
CA ASP A 230 -8.34 -12.76 10.55
C ASP A 230 -9.81 -12.34 10.73
N ASN A 231 -10.70 -13.17 10.18
CA ASN A 231 -12.16 -13.04 10.24
C ASN A 231 -12.83 -14.42 10.40
N HIS A 232 -14.16 -14.47 10.40
CA HIS A 232 -14.97 -15.69 10.44
C HIS A 232 -15.62 -16.03 9.09
N LEU A 233 -14.99 -15.65 7.98
CA LEU A 233 -15.53 -15.92 6.64
C LEU A 233 -15.48 -17.40 6.35
N SER A 234 -16.55 -17.94 5.78
CA SER A 234 -16.74 -19.37 5.54
C SER A 234 -17.18 -19.64 4.09
N GLY A 235 -17.39 -20.92 3.76
CA GLY A 235 -17.68 -21.34 2.40
C GLY A 235 -16.44 -21.40 1.51
N ASN A 236 -16.64 -21.43 0.19
CA ASN A 236 -15.55 -21.54 -0.78
C ASN A 236 -15.02 -20.16 -1.18
N VAL A 237 -13.74 -20.11 -1.56
CA VAL A 237 -13.19 -18.93 -2.27
C VAL A 237 -13.89 -18.80 -3.63
N PRO A 238 -14.58 -17.67 -3.93
CA PRO A 238 -15.27 -17.49 -5.19
C PRO A 238 -14.29 -17.53 -6.38
N PRO A 239 -14.53 -18.40 -7.38
CA PRO A 239 -13.72 -18.45 -8.58
C PRO A 239 -13.63 -17.11 -9.32
N GLU A 240 -14.69 -16.30 -9.22
CA GLU A 240 -14.86 -14.99 -9.84
C GLU A 240 -13.79 -13.97 -9.35
N LEU A 241 -13.17 -14.19 -8.19
CA LEU A 241 -12.01 -13.39 -7.75
C LEU A 241 -10.83 -13.52 -8.74
N GLY A 242 -10.72 -14.64 -9.45
CA GLY A 242 -9.73 -14.85 -10.51
C GLY A 242 -9.93 -13.95 -11.73
N GLU A 243 -11.12 -13.35 -11.91
CA GLU A 243 -11.41 -12.43 -13.00
C GLU A 243 -10.96 -10.98 -12.73
N ILE A 244 -10.41 -10.71 -11.54
CA ILE A 244 -9.90 -9.40 -11.15
C ILE A 244 -8.46 -9.29 -11.64
N ILE A 245 -8.30 -8.71 -12.83
CA ILE A 245 -7.02 -8.66 -13.55
C ILE A 245 -5.96 -7.84 -12.80
N GLU A 246 -6.36 -6.75 -12.12
CA GLU A 246 -5.47 -5.81 -11.41
C GLU A 246 -5.03 -6.29 -10.03
N MET A 247 -5.55 -7.42 -9.53
CA MET A 247 -5.29 -7.91 -8.18
C MET A 247 -3.82 -8.29 -7.97
N ASN A 248 -3.08 -7.50 -7.21
CA ASN A 248 -1.67 -7.74 -6.86
C ASN A 248 -1.52 -8.47 -5.53
N SER A 249 -2.43 -8.22 -4.59
CA SER A 249 -2.36 -8.77 -3.24
C SER A 249 -3.73 -9.29 -2.79
N LEU A 250 -3.75 -10.54 -2.33
CA LEU A 250 -4.93 -11.21 -1.81
C LEU A 250 -4.55 -11.93 -0.52
N ASP A 251 -5.12 -11.49 0.60
CA ASP A 251 -4.95 -12.16 1.88
C ASP A 251 -6.31 -12.62 2.42
N LEU A 252 -6.46 -13.95 2.49
CA LEU A 252 -7.64 -14.65 3.02
C LEU A 252 -7.26 -15.53 4.22
N SER A 253 -6.06 -15.36 4.78
CA SER A 253 -5.55 -16.17 5.89
C SER A 253 -6.43 -16.07 7.14
N ASN A 254 -6.31 -17.04 8.06
CA ASN A 254 -7.02 -17.02 9.35
C ASN A 254 -8.54 -16.77 9.22
N ASN A 255 -9.21 -17.59 8.41
CA ASN A 255 -10.66 -17.63 8.24
C ASN A 255 -11.18 -19.08 8.34
N GLU A 256 -12.49 -19.25 8.22
CA GLU A 256 -13.21 -20.55 8.24
C GLU A 256 -13.53 -21.06 6.81
N LEU A 257 -12.72 -20.66 5.83
CA LEU A 257 -12.88 -21.02 4.42
C LEU A 257 -12.63 -22.52 4.20
N SER A 258 -13.39 -23.10 3.27
CA SER A 258 -13.35 -24.54 2.95
C SER A 258 -13.44 -24.79 1.44
N GLY A 259 -13.46 -26.06 1.05
CA GLY A 259 -13.57 -26.48 -0.34
C GLY A 259 -12.29 -26.31 -1.15
N GLN A 260 -12.43 -26.35 -2.48
CA GLN A 260 -11.30 -26.29 -3.40
C GLN A 260 -11.05 -24.85 -3.85
N CYS A 261 -9.81 -24.39 -3.73
CA CYS A 261 -9.37 -23.13 -4.32
C CYS A 261 -9.32 -23.28 -5.85
N ARG A 262 -10.45 -23.00 -6.51
CA ARG A 262 -10.58 -22.95 -7.98
C ARG A 262 -10.72 -21.50 -8.39
N LEU A 263 -9.63 -20.74 -8.36
CA LEU A 263 -9.62 -19.45 -9.03
C LEU A 263 -9.61 -19.72 -10.53
N TYR A 264 -10.58 -19.19 -11.27
CA TYR A 264 -10.51 -19.23 -12.72
C TYR A 264 -9.32 -18.35 -13.12
N LYS A 265 -8.19 -18.98 -13.46
CA LYS A 265 -7.29 -18.35 -14.43
C LYS A 265 -8.18 -18.06 -15.63
N ILE A 266 -8.20 -16.81 -16.10
CA ILE A 266 -8.42 -16.58 -17.52
C ILE A 266 -7.33 -17.42 -18.19
N SER A 267 -7.72 -18.60 -18.63
CA SER A 267 -6.83 -19.48 -19.33
C SER A 267 -6.53 -18.75 -20.63
N ALA A 268 -5.25 -18.71 -21.00
CA ALA A 268 -4.90 -18.55 -22.40
C ALA A 268 -5.45 -19.71 -23.27
N ALA A 269 -6.35 -20.55 -22.77
CA ALA A 269 -6.97 -21.67 -23.47
C ALA A 269 -8.19 -21.26 -24.31
N GLU A 270 -8.46 -19.96 -24.45
CA GLU A 270 -9.21 -19.44 -25.60
C GLU A 270 -8.29 -19.06 -26.78
N LEU A 271 -6.97 -19.32 -26.66
CA LEU A 271 -6.02 -19.34 -27.78
C LEU A 271 -5.62 -20.79 -28.06
N ASP A 272 -6.31 -21.39 -29.02
CA ASP A 272 -6.05 -22.62 -29.76
C ASP A 272 -5.47 -23.85 -29.02
N ASP A 273 -6.34 -24.86 -29.01
CA ASP A 273 -6.03 -26.28 -28.92
C ASP A 273 -5.01 -26.67 -30.02
N GLU A 274 -3.78 -27.00 -29.61
CA GLU A 274 -3.04 -28.21 -29.99
C GLU A 274 -1.52 -28.03 -29.81
N LYS A 275 -0.93 -28.97 -29.06
CA LYS A 275 0.53 -29.22 -28.93
C LYS A 275 1.36 -28.08 -28.33
N SER A 276 1.52 -28.13 -27.01
CA SER A 276 2.82 -27.89 -26.39
C SER A 276 2.90 -28.57 -25.02
N SER A 277 3.69 -29.64 -24.96
CA SER A 277 3.98 -30.43 -23.77
C SER A 277 4.90 -29.69 -22.80
N TRP A 278 4.44 -28.57 -22.25
CA TRP A 278 5.07 -27.97 -21.08
C TRP A 278 4.25 -28.33 -19.86
N VAL A 279 4.75 -29.30 -19.09
CA VAL A 279 4.24 -29.57 -17.74
C VAL A 279 4.59 -28.35 -16.91
N LEU A 280 3.59 -27.55 -16.57
CA LEU A 280 3.69 -26.49 -15.57
C LEU A 280 4.04 -27.18 -14.24
N THR A 281 5.31 -27.16 -13.87
CA THR A 281 5.75 -27.56 -12.54
C THR A 281 5.37 -26.41 -11.60
N SER A 282 4.22 -26.55 -10.94
CA SER A 282 3.96 -25.82 -9.71
C SER A 282 5.21 -25.95 -8.83
N TYR A 283 5.71 -24.84 -8.27
CA TYR A 283 6.76 -24.90 -7.25
C TYR A 283 6.32 -25.94 -6.22
N HIS A 284 7.05 -27.05 -6.14
CA HIS A 284 6.83 -28.03 -5.08
C HIS A 284 6.95 -27.26 -3.77
N LYS A 285 5.88 -27.24 -2.99
CA LYS A 285 5.96 -26.84 -1.60
C LYS A 285 6.85 -27.91 -0.95
N VAL A 286 8.10 -27.55 -0.70
CA VAL A 286 9.03 -28.43 0.02
C VAL A 286 8.56 -28.38 1.46
N ASP A 287 7.83 -29.41 1.89
CA ASP A 287 7.50 -29.58 3.31
C ASP A 287 8.75 -30.08 4.03
N PHE A 288 9.12 -29.38 5.09
CA PHE A 288 10.25 -29.74 5.95
C PHE A 288 9.93 -29.46 7.41
N SER A 289 10.57 -30.24 8.28
CA SER A 289 10.51 -30.08 9.72
C SER A 289 11.68 -29.25 10.24
N GLU A 290 11.48 -28.57 11.37
CA GLU A 290 12.53 -27.82 12.06
C GLU A 290 13.80 -28.66 12.31
N ARG A 291 13.62 -29.97 12.62
CA ARG A 291 14.74 -30.90 12.84
C ARG A 291 15.58 -31.14 11.58
N GLU A 292 14.96 -31.18 10.40
CA GLU A 292 15.70 -31.37 9.14
C GLU A 292 16.57 -30.16 8.80
N ILE A 293 16.11 -28.95 9.15
CA ILE A 293 16.89 -27.72 8.99
C ILE A 293 18.03 -27.67 10.01
N VAL A 294 17.76 -27.95 11.28
CA VAL A 294 18.77 -27.92 12.35
C VAL A 294 19.90 -28.92 12.08
N ASN A 295 19.58 -30.11 11.56
CA ASN A 295 20.59 -31.10 11.18
C ASN A 295 21.49 -30.66 10.01
N CYS A 296 21.08 -29.64 9.24
CA CYS A 296 21.87 -29.10 8.14
C CYS A 296 22.81 -27.96 8.54
N LEU A 297 22.66 -27.40 9.75
CA LEU A 297 23.51 -26.31 10.28
C LEU A 297 24.84 -26.85 10.82
N ASP A 298 25.57 -27.57 9.97
CA ASP A 298 26.90 -28.13 10.23
C ASP A 298 27.97 -27.39 9.40
N GLU A 299 29.21 -27.36 9.90
CA GLU A 299 30.34 -26.70 9.23
C GLU A 299 30.61 -27.25 7.84
N SER A 300 30.34 -28.54 7.58
CA SER A 300 30.50 -29.13 6.24
C SER A 300 29.53 -28.57 5.20
N ASN A 301 28.46 -27.91 5.65
CA ASN A 301 27.42 -27.35 4.80
C ASN A 301 27.58 -25.83 4.60
N VAL A 302 28.62 -25.20 5.11
CA VAL A 302 28.84 -23.76 4.95
C VAL A 302 29.19 -23.44 3.49
N ILE A 303 28.40 -22.56 2.88
CA ILE A 303 28.58 -22.11 1.49
C ILE A 303 28.99 -20.63 1.39
N GLY A 304 29.04 -19.92 2.51
CA GLY A 304 29.54 -18.54 2.59
C GLY A 304 29.63 -18.04 4.02
N GLN A 305 30.56 -17.12 4.29
CA GLN A 305 30.74 -16.49 5.60
C GLN A 305 31.03 -14.99 5.43
N GLY A 306 30.35 -14.15 6.20
CA GLY A 306 30.52 -12.69 6.18
C GLY A 306 30.12 -12.03 7.50
N GLY A 307 30.08 -10.69 7.53
CA GLY A 307 29.85 -9.90 8.74
C GLY A 307 28.48 -10.09 9.43
N ALA A 308 27.53 -10.74 8.75
CA ALA A 308 26.20 -11.05 9.28
C ALA A 308 26.04 -12.52 9.73
N GLY A 309 27.04 -13.39 9.53
CA GLY A 309 26.97 -14.80 9.91
C GLY A 309 27.47 -15.77 8.84
N LYS A 310 27.16 -17.05 9.03
CA LYS A 310 27.44 -18.15 8.09
C LYS A 310 26.18 -18.53 7.32
N VAL A 311 26.34 -18.85 6.04
CA VAL A 311 25.28 -19.35 5.16
C VAL A 311 25.47 -20.85 5.01
N TYR A 312 24.44 -21.63 5.34
CA TYR A 312 24.47 -23.09 5.29
C TYR A 312 23.61 -23.60 4.13
N LYS A 313 24.07 -24.67 3.49
CA LYS A 313 23.31 -25.44 2.52
C LYS A 313 22.46 -26.46 3.26
N ALA A 314 21.15 -26.35 3.16
CA ALA A 314 20.23 -27.36 3.69
C ALA A 314 19.76 -28.28 2.57
N VAL A 315 20.02 -29.58 2.71
CA VAL A 315 19.50 -30.59 1.79
C VAL A 315 18.23 -31.14 2.42
N VAL A 316 17.09 -30.85 1.81
CA VAL A 316 15.78 -31.14 2.41
C VAL A 316 14.90 -31.90 1.43
N GLY A 317 14.26 -32.96 1.92
CA GLY A 317 13.47 -33.88 1.10
C GLY A 317 14.30 -35.01 0.43
N PRO A 318 13.69 -35.82 -0.45
CA PRO A 318 14.36 -36.91 -1.13
C PRO A 318 15.37 -36.38 -2.16
N GLN A 319 16.58 -36.12 -1.67
CA GLN A 319 17.89 -36.06 -2.33
C GLN A 319 18.13 -35.22 -3.62
N GLU A 320 17.19 -34.42 -4.13
CA GLU A 320 17.46 -33.61 -5.35
C GLU A 320 17.28 -32.09 -5.21
N TYR A 321 16.90 -31.55 -4.05
CA TYR A 321 16.69 -30.11 -3.88
C TYR A 321 17.65 -29.50 -2.86
N GLY A 322 18.56 -28.64 -3.35
CA GLY A 322 19.51 -27.90 -2.52
C GLY A 322 18.96 -26.54 -2.10
N ALA A 323 18.25 -26.47 -0.98
CA ALA A 323 17.82 -25.21 -0.39
C ALA A 323 19.01 -24.49 0.26
N LYS A 324 19.04 -23.16 0.18
CA LYS A 324 20.06 -22.32 0.84
C LYS A 324 19.42 -21.65 2.03
N VAL A 325 19.89 -21.94 3.23
CA VAL A 325 19.41 -21.34 4.47
C VAL A 325 20.44 -20.32 4.91
N ALA A 326 20.04 -19.06 4.87
CA ALA A 326 20.81 -17.98 5.47
C ALA A 326 20.28 -17.74 6.89
N ASP A 327 21.18 -17.63 7.86
CA ASP A 327 20.85 -17.18 9.21
C ASP A 327 20.52 -15.68 9.16
N PHE A 328 19.33 -15.34 8.65
CA PHE A 328 18.76 -14.02 8.80
C PHE A 328 18.16 -13.90 10.21
N GLY A 329 19.05 -13.83 11.19
CA GLY A 329 18.84 -13.19 12.47
C GLY A 329 17.67 -13.69 13.32
N VAL A 330 17.77 -14.89 13.88
CA VAL A 330 17.28 -15.15 15.26
C VAL A 330 18.11 -16.26 15.93
N ALA A 331 19.32 -15.93 16.38
CA ALA A 331 19.94 -16.48 17.59
C ALA A 331 21.29 -15.81 17.87
N LYS A 332 21.29 -14.51 18.17
CA LYS A 332 22.38 -14.00 19.02
C LYS A 332 22.02 -14.41 20.44
N THR A 333 22.63 -15.49 20.90
CA THR A 333 22.64 -15.83 22.33
C THR A 333 23.07 -14.59 23.11
N ILE A 334 22.28 -14.30 24.14
CA ILE A 334 22.38 -13.13 25.01
C ILE A 334 23.84 -12.88 25.40
N GLY A 335 24.37 -11.74 24.98
CA GLY A 335 25.60 -11.15 25.47
C GLY A 335 25.36 -9.66 25.59
N ASP A 336 25.43 -9.15 26.82
CA ASP A 336 25.21 -7.75 27.20
C ASP A 336 26.13 -6.80 26.42
N ASP A 337 25.59 -6.06 25.44
CA ASP A 337 26.01 -4.68 25.15
C ASP A 337 24.96 -3.97 24.25
N PRO A 338 24.55 -2.72 24.56
CA PRO A 338 23.55 -2.01 23.79
C PRO A 338 24.21 -1.18 22.68
N ALA A 339 24.31 -1.75 21.47
CA ALA A 339 24.57 -0.98 20.27
C ALA A 339 23.25 -0.66 19.56
N THR A 340 22.87 0.62 19.60
CA THR A 340 21.80 1.26 18.83
C THR A 340 21.82 0.85 17.36
N MET A 341 20.71 0.32 16.84
CA MET A 341 20.54 0.01 15.42
C MET A 341 19.82 1.15 14.68
N SER A 342 20.57 1.85 13.83
CA SER A 342 20.08 2.77 12.80
C SER A 342 20.68 2.31 11.46
N ILE A 343 20.13 1.27 10.82
CA ILE A 343 20.65 0.79 9.53
C ILE A 343 19.49 0.56 8.56
N ILE A 344 19.58 1.20 7.39
CA ILE A 344 18.70 1.03 6.23
C ILE A 344 18.87 -0.40 5.71
N ALA A 345 17.79 -1.17 5.63
CA ALA A 345 17.81 -2.54 5.11
C ALA A 345 17.67 -2.56 3.57
N GLY A 346 18.72 -2.94 2.84
CA GLY A 346 18.68 -3.09 1.37
C GLY A 346 20.04 -3.42 0.77
N SER A 347 20.06 -4.18 -0.34
CA SER A 347 21.29 -4.44 -1.10
C SER A 347 21.70 -3.17 -1.86
N CYS A 348 22.93 -2.70 -1.62
CA CYS A 348 23.49 -1.51 -2.27
C CYS A 348 23.43 -1.67 -3.81
N GLY A 349 22.86 -0.67 -4.50
CA GLY A 349 22.65 -0.67 -5.95
C GLY A 349 21.31 -1.26 -6.43
N TYR A 350 20.59 -2.02 -5.60
CA TYR A 350 19.26 -2.57 -5.94
C TYR A 350 18.10 -1.82 -5.27
N THR A 351 18.41 -0.95 -4.32
CA THR A 351 17.43 -0.29 -3.47
C THR A 351 16.75 0.85 -4.22
N ALA A 352 15.42 0.89 -4.19
CA ALA A 352 14.66 1.95 -4.84
C ALA A 352 14.91 3.32 -4.19
N PRO A 353 14.98 4.41 -4.97
CA PRO A 353 15.38 5.73 -4.46
C PRO A 353 14.41 6.28 -3.40
N GLU A 354 13.12 5.93 -3.47
CA GLU A 354 12.14 6.35 -2.47
C GLU A 354 12.33 5.67 -1.10
N TYR A 355 12.99 4.52 -1.06
CA TYR A 355 13.24 3.79 0.18
C TYR A 355 14.18 4.57 1.12
N ALA A 356 15.14 5.33 0.55
CA ALA A 356 16.10 6.14 1.30
C ALA A 356 15.45 7.26 2.13
N TYR A 357 14.26 7.73 1.73
CA TYR A 357 13.55 8.84 2.39
C TYR A 357 12.29 8.40 3.14
N THR A 358 11.69 7.27 2.76
CA THR A 358 10.43 6.79 3.34
C THR A 358 10.60 5.67 4.35
N LEU A 359 11.73 4.94 4.32
CA LEU A 359 11.98 3.73 5.11
C LEU A 359 10.86 2.67 5.02
N HIS A 360 10.02 2.76 4.00
CA HIS A 360 8.84 1.93 3.83
C HIS A 360 9.04 0.96 2.66
N VAL A 361 8.98 -0.34 2.94
CA VAL A 361 9.04 -1.37 1.89
C VAL A 361 7.68 -1.41 1.19
N ALA A 362 7.68 -1.20 -0.12
CA ALA A 362 6.46 -1.23 -0.93
C ALA A 362 6.67 -2.11 -2.18
N GLU A 363 5.58 -2.66 -2.73
CA GLU A 363 5.62 -3.49 -3.95
C GLU A 363 6.34 -2.79 -5.12
N LYS A 364 6.24 -1.46 -5.19
CA LYS A 364 6.95 -0.66 -6.22
C LYS A 364 8.46 -0.67 -6.03
N SER A 365 8.95 -0.80 -4.81
CA SER A 365 10.37 -0.91 -4.50
C SER A 365 10.92 -2.29 -4.87
N ASP A 366 10.10 -3.34 -4.76
CA ASP A 366 10.43 -4.68 -5.26
C ASP A 366 10.49 -4.70 -6.79
N ILE A 367 9.55 -4.03 -7.47
CA ILE A 367 9.57 -3.88 -8.93
C ILE A 367 10.82 -3.15 -9.41
N TYR A 368 11.26 -2.11 -8.69
CA TYR A 368 12.53 -1.43 -8.99
C TYR A 368 13.72 -2.38 -8.86
N SER A 369 13.79 -3.12 -7.74
CA SER A 369 14.85 -4.10 -7.49
C SER A 369 14.90 -5.17 -8.59
N PHE A 370 13.74 -5.66 -9.02
CA PHE A 370 13.61 -6.59 -10.14
C PHE A 370 14.07 -5.97 -11.47
N GLY A 371 13.74 -4.69 -11.70
CA GLY A 371 14.25 -3.91 -12.83
C GLY A 371 15.77 -3.85 -12.88
N VAL A 372 16.43 -3.60 -11.73
CA VAL A 372 17.90 -3.60 -11.62
C VAL A 372 18.49 -4.97 -11.95
N VAL A 373 17.88 -6.07 -11.49
CA VAL A 373 18.32 -7.44 -11.85
C VAL A 373 18.20 -7.68 -13.35
N MET A 374 17.14 -7.22 -14.00
CA MET A 374 17.02 -7.34 -15.46
C MET A 374 18.07 -6.50 -16.19
N LEU A 375 18.40 -5.30 -15.69
CA LEU A 375 19.50 -4.51 -16.24
C LEU A 375 20.83 -5.25 -16.09
N GLU A 376 21.13 -5.82 -14.92
CA GLU A 376 22.33 -6.64 -14.70
C GLU A 376 22.39 -7.82 -15.69
N LEU A 377 21.26 -8.49 -15.95
CA LEU A 377 21.18 -9.61 -16.89
C LEU A 377 21.45 -9.21 -18.35
N VAL A 378 20.92 -8.08 -18.82
CA VAL A 378 21.07 -7.66 -20.23
C VAL A 378 22.37 -6.91 -20.49
N THR A 379 22.97 -6.31 -19.47
CA THR A 379 24.23 -5.55 -19.57
C THR A 379 25.46 -6.36 -19.16
N GLY A 380 25.28 -7.45 -18.40
CA GLY A 380 26.38 -8.21 -17.80
C GLY A 380 27.07 -7.52 -16.63
N MET A 381 26.58 -6.34 -16.22
CA MET A 381 27.23 -5.48 -15.25
C MET A 381 26.52 -5.49 -13.90
N LYS A 382 27.30 -5.60 -12.83
CA LYS A 382 26.78 -5.48 -11.47
C LYS A 382 26.34 -4.04 -11.18
N PRO A 383 25.34 -3.83 -10.31
CA PRO A 383 24.82 -2.49 -10.02
C PRO A 383 25.82 -1.44 -9.51
N MET A 384 26.95 -1.90 -8.94
CA MET A 384 28.04 -1.09 -8.41
C MET A 384 29.40 -1.51 -9.00
N ALA A 385 29.43 -1.90 -10.27
CA ALA A 385 30.66 -2.35 -10.93
C ALA A 385 31.71 -1.21 -11.00
N PRO A 386 33.01 -1.46 -10.77
CA PRO A 386 34.04 -0.41 -10.89
C PRO A 386 34.05 0.30 -12.25
N GLU A 387 33.62 -0.39 -13.30
CA GLU A 387 33.59 0.06 -14.69
C GLU A 387 32.56 1.18 -14.94
N ILE A 388 31.53 1.30 -14.10
CA ILE A 388 30.50 2.36 -14.19
C ILE A 388 30.85 3.61 -13.36
N GLY A 389 32.00 3.62 -12.68
CA GLY A 389 32.53 4.78 -11.96
C GLY A 389 31.75 5.12 -10.68
N GLU A 390 31.47 6.41 -10.47
CA GLU A 390 30.67 6.89 -9.32
C GLU A 390 29.15 6.80 -9.57
N MET A 391 28.72 6.33 -10.74
CA MET A 391 27.31 6.16 -11.08
C MET A 391 26.81 4.77 -10.64
N ASP A 392 25.52 4.68 -10.32
CA ASP A 392 24.83 3.40 -10.26
C ASP A 392 24.46 2.90 -11.67
N LEU A 393 24.18 1.60 -11.79
CA LEU A 393 23.86 0.96 -13.06
C LEU A 393 22.65 1.57 -13.78
N VAL A 394 21.62 2.03 -13.06
CA VAL A 394 20.43 2.64 -13.68
C VAL A 394 20.78 3.97 -14.34
N THR A 395 21.57 4.79 -13.63
CA THR A 395 22.08 6.08 -14.10
C THR A 395 23.01 5.89 -15.30
N TRP A 396 23.94 4.93 -15.22
CA TRP A 396 24.85 4.61 -16.31
C TRP A 396 24.12 4.12 -17.57
N VAL A 397 23.15 3.20 -17.42
CA VAL A 397 22.38 2.66 -18.55
C VAL A 397 21.60 3.78 -19.24
N SER A 398 20.93 4.64 -18.46
CA SER A 398 20.11 5.73 -19.00
C SER A 398 20.96 6.74 -19.77
N ALA A 399 22.09 7.18 -19.19
CA ALA A 399 23.02 8.10 -19.85
C ALA A 399 23.65 7.51 -21.13
N THR A 400 23.99 6.22 -21.10
CA THR A 400 24.63 5.54 -22.24
C THR A 400 23.63 5.34 -23.39
N ILE A 401 22.37 5.00 -23.10
CA ILE A 401 21.31 4.88 -24.10
C ILE A 401 21.00 6.23 -24.77
N GLU A 402 20.97 7.33 -24.00
CA GLU A 402 20.73 8.68 -24.54
C GLU A 402 21.81 9.10 -25.54
N GLN A 403 23.07 8.71 -25.31
CA GLN A 403 24.19 9.09 -26.15
C GLN A 403 24.41 8.14 -27.33
N ASN A 404 24.27 6.82 -27.11
CA ASN A 404 24.76 5.79 -28.01
C ASN A 404 23.68 4.78 -28.46
N GLY A 405 22.43 4.93 -27.98
CA GLY A 405 21.31 4.06 -28.33
C GLY A 405 21.21 2.78 -27.50
N LEU A 406 20.09 2.05 -27.66
CA LEU A 406 19.72 0.89 -26.85
C LEU A 406 20.73 -0.27 -26.90
N GLU A 407 21.33 -0.53 -28.06
CA GLU A 407 22.25 -1.67 -28.23
C GLU A 407 23.61 -1.45 -27.55
N SER A 408 23.97 -0.21 -27.25
CA SER A 408 25.28 0.15 -26.70
C SER A 408 25.52 -0.36 -25.28
N VAL A 409 24.44 -0.66 -24.54
CA VAL A 409 24.50 -1.17 -23.16
C VAL A 409 24.38 -2.68 -23.09
N LEU A 410 24.07 -3.36 -24.20
CA LEU A 410 23.86 -4.80 -24.21
C LEU A 410 25.18 -5.55 -24.09
N GLU A 411 25.16 -6.65 -23.36
CA GLU A 411 26.32 -7.52 -23.24
C GLU A 411 26.71 -8.12 -24.60
N GLN A 412 27.93 -7.79 -25.04
CA GLN A 412 28.44 -8.10 -26.38
C GLN A 412 28.83 -9.57 -26.58
N THR A 413 28.88 -10.37 -25.51
CA THR A 413 29.27 -11.79 -25.54
C THR A 413 28.10 -12.73 -25.87
N LEU A 414 26.87 -12.22 -25.82
CA LEU A 414 25.65 -12.97 -26.15
C LEU A 414 25.46 -13.05 -27.68
N ALA A 415 24.78 -14.12 -28.12
CA ALA A 415 24.59 -14.39 -29.55
C ALA A 415 23.82 -13.24 -30.24
N GLU A 416 24.27 -12.83 -31.44
CA GLU A 416 23.67 -11.76 -32.26
C GLU A 416 22.15 -11.94 -32.46
N GLN A 417 21.69 -13.20 -32.44
CA GLN A 417 20.29 -13.59 -32.60
C GLN A 417 19.39 -13.21 -31.41
N LEU A 418 19.97 -12.91 -30.24
CA LEU A 418 19.24 -12.54 -29.02
C LEU A 418 19.13 -11.01 -28.82
N LYS A 419 19.79 -10.20 -29.65
CA LYS A 419 19.84 -8.74 -29.47
C LYS A 419 18.45 -8.09 -29.46
N ASP A 420 17.55 -8.54 -30.33
CA ASP A 420 16.18 -8.03 -30.38
C ASP A 420 15.39 -8.35 -29.10
N GLU A 421 15.58 -9.54 -28.53
CA GLU A 421 14.97 -9.94 -27.26
C GLU A 421 15.54 -9.14 -26.11
N MET A 422 16.87 -9.01 -26.05
CA MET A 422 17.57 -8.24 -25.06
C MET A 422 17.15 -6.76 -25.08
N CYS A 423 16.98 -6.17 -26.27
CA CYS A 423 16.44 -4.81 -26.42
C CYS A 423 15.02 -4.66 -25.86
N LYS A 424 14.15 -5.67 -26.01
CA LYS A 424 12.80 -5.64 -25.45
C LYS A 424 12.81 -5.82 -23.93
N VAL A 425 13.61 -6.75 -23.42
CA VAL A 425 13.82 -6.94 -21.96
C VAL A 425 14.40 -5.67 -21.34
N LEU A 426 15.36 -5.02 -22.00
CA LEU A 426 15.94 -3.75 -21.58
C LEU A 426 14.88 -2.64 -21.47
N LYS A 427 13.95 -2.53 -22.43
CA LYS A 427 12.85 -1.56 -22.35
C LYS A 427 11.93 -1.82 -21.16
N ILE A 428 11.60 -3.09 -20.91
CA ILE A 428 10.79 -3.48 -19.75
C ILE A 428 11.53 -3.14 -18.45
N ALA A 429 12.83 -3.40 -18.40
CA ALA A 429 13.68 -3.05 -17.26
C ALA A 429 13.71 -1.55 -16.97
N LEU A 430 13.83 -0.71 -18.01
CA LEU A 430 13.78 0.76 -17.90
C LEU A 430 12.43 1.25 -17.32
N MET A 431 11.32 0.60 -17.65
CA MET A 431 10.02 0.91 -17.05
C MET A 431 9.98 0.56 -15.56
N CYS A 432 10.57 -0.57 -15.17
CA CYS A 432 10.64 -1.02 -13.78
C CYS A 432 11.52 -0.12 -12.89
N VAL A 433 12.63 0.41 -13.43
CA VAL A 433 13.56 1.27 -12.68
C VAL A 433 13.20 2.77 -12.73
N SER A 434 11.97 3.11 -13.12
CA SER A 434 11.54 4.52 -13.13
C SER A 434 11.70 5.18 -11.76
N ASN A 435 12.19 6.41 -11.72
CA ASN A 435 12.34 7.18 -10.47
C ASN A 435 11.00 7.48 -9.78
N LEU A 436 9.88 7.45 -10.52
CA LEU A 436 8.55 7.64 -9.97
C LEU A 436 7.88 6.28 -9.73
N PRO A 437 7.58 5.88 -8.48
CA PRO A 437 6.95 4.58 -8.17
C PRO A 437 5.63 4.34 -8.92
N VAL A 438 4.86 5.41 -9.15
CA VAL A 438 3.58 5.37 -9.88
C VAL A 438 3.75 5.03 -11.36
N SER A 439 4.91 5.34 -11.95
CA SER A 439 5.22 5.06 -13.36
C SER A 439 5.71 3.63 -13.59
N ARG A 440 6.05 2.90 -12.52
CA ARG A 440 6.48 1.50 -12.62
C ARG A 440 5.26 0.60 -12.85
N PRO A 441 5.26 -0.28 -13.85
CA PRO A 441 4.17 -1.23 -14.09
C PRO A 441 4.02 -2.18 -12.90
N PRO A 442 2.83 -2.73 -12.63
CA PRO A 442 2.69 -3.82 -11.67
C PRO A 442 3.44 -5.06 -12.16
N MET A 443 3.92 -5.91 -11.23
CA MET A 443 4.73 -7.08 -11.57
C MET A 443 4.00 -8.03 -12.54
N ARG A 444 2.66 -8.14 -12.44
CA ARG A 444 1.84 -8.89 -13.40
C ARG A 444 2.02 -8.39 -14.83
N ALA A 445 1.96 -7.07 -15.06
CA ALA A 445 2.16 -6.49 -16.38
C ALA A 445 3.60 -6.72 -16.88
N VAL A 446 4.59 -6.65 -15.99
CA VAL A 446 5.99 -6.99 -16.32
C VAL A 446 6.12 -8.43 -16.79
N VAL A 447 5.50 -9.39 -16.09
CA VAL A 447 5.48 -10.80 -16.52
C VAL A 447 4.81 -10.96 -17.88
N THR A 448 3.65 -10.32 -18.12
CA THR A 448 2.97 -10.37 -19.42
C THR A 448 3.86 -9.85 -20.54
N MET A 449 4.48 -8.68 -20.36
CA MET A 449 5.40 -8.11 -21.35
C MET A 449 6.59 -9.05 -21.63
N LEU A 450 7.17 -9.68 -20.61
CA LEU A 450 8.26 -10.65 -20.79
C LEU A 450 7.82 -11.92 -21.53
N LEU A 451 6.58 -12.39 -21.32
CA LEU A 451 6.01 -13.53 -22.05
C LEU A 451 5.76 -13.20 -23.52
N GLU A 452 5.34 -11.97 -23.83
CA GLU A 452 5.14 -11.50 -25.22
C GLU A 452 6.46 -11.46 -26.00
N VAL A 453 7.56 -11.04 -25.34
CA VAL A 453 8.91 -11.08 -25.94
C VAL A 453 9.27 -12.49 -26.44
N LYS A 454 8.84 -13.52 -25.71
CA LYS A 454 9.10 -14.93 -26.03
C LYS A 454 8.27 -15.47 -27.20
N GLU A 455 7.03 -15.01 -27.36
CA GLU A 455 6.10 -15.54 -28.38
C GLU A 455 6.35 -14.99 -29.79
N GLU A 456 6.88 -13.77 -29.93
CA GLU A 456 7.15 -13.16 -31.24
C GLU A 456 8.24 -13.88 -32.06
N ASN A 457 9.04 -14.75 -31.44
CA ASN A 457 10.21 -15.41 -32.05
C ASN A 457 9.99 -16.88 -32.45
N LYS A 458 8.75 -17.39 -32.47
CA LYS A 458 8.47 -18.67 -33.12
C LYS A 458 8.67 -18.53 -34.65
N PRO A 459 9.44 -19.41 -35.32
CA PRO A 459 9.65 -19.34 -36.76
C PRO A 459 8.31 -19.51 -37.50
N LYS A 460 7.92 -18.52 -38.31
CA LYS A 460 6.77 -18.61 -39.22
C LYS A 460 7.02 -19.78 -40.18
N LEU A 461 6.24 -20.85 -40.06
CA LEU A 461 6.23 -21.93 -41.05
C LEU A 461 5.94 -21.33 -42.43
N LYS A 462 6.91 -21.39 -43.35
CA LYS A 462 6.69 -21.09 -44.76
C LYS A 462 5.81 -22.20 -45.32
N VAL A 463 4.54 -21.88 -45.59
CA VAL A 463 3.66 -22.73 -46.40
C VAL A 463 4.22 -22.73 -47.84
N ALA A 464 4.67 -23.88 -48.31
CA ALA A 464 5.09 -24.05 -49.70
C ALA A 464 3.86 -23.98 -50.63
N PRO A 465 3.97 -23.41 -51.85
CA PRO A 465 2.85 -23.37 -52.78
C PRO A 465 2.55 -24.77 -53.31
N LEU A 466 1.27 -25.13 -53.38
CA LEU A 466 0.82 -26.32 -54.10
C LEU A 466 1.25 -26.22 -55.57
N ALA A 467 1.99 -27.22 -56.04
CA ALA A 467 2.28 -27.41 -57.46
C ALA A 467 1.03 -27.99 -58.14
N VAL A 468 0.55 -27.22 -59.14
CA VAL A 468 -0.36 -27.47 -60.28
C VAL A 468 -1.36 -28.62 -60.17
#